data_AF-A0A812PZ66-F1
#
_entry.id   AF-A0A812PZ66-F1
#
_cell.length_a   1.000
_cell.length_b   1.000
_cell.length_c   1.000
_cell.angle_alpha   90.00
_cell.angle_beta   90.00
_cell.angle_gamma   90.00
#
_symmetry.space_group_name_H-M   'P 1'
#
loop_
_entity.id
_entity.type
_entity.pdbx_description
1 polymer ?
#
loop_
_entity_poly.entity_id
_entity_poly.type
_entity_poly.pdbx_seq_one_letter_code
_entity_poly.pdbx_strand_id
1 'polypeptide(L)'
;FLRFVDNERLLQLALLADAAEEAKALTRLTDRESCETEKVAQEVEAYLARITMLFIDRGCREFGYTNFMLRQLRNPMLVYADGQPKRIGGPLADGVLHRAFGRMACWVRLTHEVVRAEYPNFSIFTSFSVFHLPDDLPENPAGQLSGAVAEKLKRLAKFFHVNEPSLMKQFVDVQALAGRYKTMKGSTKDMETVVRKARLIWSKHFGVSRRANEDQIRYRKAGPVQTHRNNTQTEASWLRERRQQVAEACRRWRRRDSFEAARPRVDAISGPLWTPRMQKEATFQQGKRLKRLIIAHKNGMTLDGDVGNEDDFQAKLRKIEQNMRKNLRDHERKHELRTQVKIIKRPQFQRPRGVVFLDKFISRQDLPACRRALSAGARVSSNRARAGVFIVADIASPGQRVRWHLAIRGGAVMDPAWLKSQGRGGFMLKYKAATQVPRKVWVSAAWAERHEELFHILGRAAAARGSKWSLLQMSEAEILPAIARRNNTRPIHILLTPGDK
;
A
#
# COMPACT_ATOMS: atom_id res chain seq x y z
N PHE A 1 -18.20 21.90 6.31
CA PHE A 1 -17.87 21.60 4.89
C PHE A 1 -17.91 22.84 3.99
N LEU A 2 -19.03 23.56 3.90
CA LEU A 2 -19.17 24.74 3.00
C LEU A 2 -18.16 25.88 3.28
N ARG A 3 -17.73 26.07 4.54
CA ARG A 3 -16.61 26.98 4.86
C ARG A 3 -15.30 26.61 4.18
N PHE A 4 -15.01 25.31 4.08
CA PHE A 4 -13.77 24.81 3.50
C PHE A 4 -13.75 24.92 1.98
N VAL A 5 -14.89 24.71 1.30
CA VAL A 5 -14.95 24.66 -0.17
C VAL A 5 -14.79 26.06 -0.78
N ASP A 6 -13.81 26.27 -1.65
CA ASP A 6 -13.64 27.47 -2.47
C ASP A 6 -13.39 27.08 -3.93
N ASN A 7 -13.26 28.07 -4.82
CA ASN A 7 -13.06 27.85 -6.25
C ASN A 7 -11.81 27.01 -6.55
N GLU A 8 -10.71 27.26 -5.84
CA GLU A 8 -9.46 26.51 -6.01
C GLU A 8 -9.61 25.05 -5.57
N ARG A 9 -10.27 24.81 -4.43
CA ARG A 9 -10.51 23.46 -3.91
C ARG A 9 -11.49 22.68 -4.76
N LEU A 10 -12.55 23.31 -5.28
CA LEU A 10 -13.48 22.65 -6.21
C LEU A 10 -12.77 22.24 -7.50
N LEU A 11 -11.96 23.12 -8.07
CA LEU A 11 -11.12 22.80 -9.22
C LEU A 11 -10.14 21.66 -8.89
N GLN A 12 -9.48 21.72 -7.72
CA GLN A 12 -8.55 20.69 -7.29
C GLN A 12 -9.23 19.32 -7.13
N LEU A 13 -10.45 19.29 -6.58
CA LEU A 13 -11.24 18.07 -6.45
C LEU A 13 -11.61 17.49 -7.82
N ALA A 14 -11.96 18.34 -8.79
CA ALA A 14 -12.24 17.91 -10.15
C ALA A 14 -11.00 17.33 -10.86
N LEU A 15 -9.83 17.95 -10.69
CA LEU A 15 -8.55 17.43 -11.17
C LEU A 15 -8.21 16.06 -10.54
N LEU A 16 -8.45 15.92 -9.24
CA LEU A 16 -8.26 14.65 -8.53
C LEU A 16 -9.26 13.58 -8.98
N ALA A 17 -10.49 13.96 -9.32
CA ALA A 17 -11.49 13.04 -9.87
C ALA A 17 -11.06 12.53 -11.26
N ASP A 18 -10.53 13.40 -12.12
CA ASP A 18 -9.96 12.98 -13.40
C ASP A 18 -8.76 12.04 -13.19
N ALA A 19 -7.86 12.34 -12.26
CA ALA A 19 -6.71 11.48 -11.94
C ALA A 19 -7.13 10.12 -11.38
N ALA A 20 -8.15 10.10 -10.51
CA ALA A 20 -8.69 8.88 -9.93
C ALA A 20 -9.35 7.99 -11.00
N GLU A 21 -10.08 8.57 -11.95
CA GLU A 21 -10.71 7.80 -13.02
C GLU A 21 -9.66 7.15 -13.94
N GLU A 22 -8.57 7.84 -14.27
CA GLU A 22 -7.46 7.26 -15.04
C GLU A 22 -6.74 6.15 -14.27
N ALA A 23 -6.48 6.35 -12.97
CA ALA A 23 -5.84 5.34 -12.14
C ALA A 23 -6.73 4.10 -11.96
N LYS A 24 -8.04 4.30 -11.77
CA LYS A 24 -9.05 3.24 -11.64
C LYS A 24 -9.15 2.38 -12.90
N ALA A 25 -8.99 2.98 -14.08
CA ALA A 25 -8.95 2.22 -15.32
C ALA A 25 -7.79 1.20 -15.33
N LEU A 26 -6.61 1.62 -14.86
CA LEU A 26 -5.45 0.74 -14.75
C LEU A 26 -5.66 -0.34 -13.66
N THR A 27 -6.17 0.03 -12.48
CA THR A 27 -6.45 -0.94 -11.40
C THR A 27 -7.45 -2.01 -11.83
N ARG A 28 -8.55 -1.61 -12.48
CA ARG A 28 -9.56 -2.56 -12.98
C ARG A 28 -9.03 -3.53 -14.03
N LEU A 29 -8.01 -3.13 -14.78
CA LEU A 29 -7.35 -4.01 -15.73
C LEU A 29 -6.53 -5.07 -14.98
N THR A 30 -5.76 -4.66 -13.96
CA THR A 30 -4.94 -5.58 -13.16
C THR A 30 -5.74 -6.49 -12.25
N ASP A 31 -6.95 -6.09 -11.85
CA ASP A 31 -7.85 -6.91 -11.04
C ASP A 31 -8.48 -8.07 -11.84
N ARG A 32 -8.36 -8.07 -13.17
CA ARG A 32 -8.81 -9.21 -14.00
C ARG A 32 -7.77 -10.32 -13.90
N GLU A 33 -8.14 -11.45 -13.29
CA GLU A 33 -7.28 -12.63 -13.13
C GLU A 33 -6.69 -13.15 -14.45
N SER A 34 -7.36 -12.87 -15.57
CA SER A 34 -6.94 -13.28 -16.92
C SER A 34 -6.35 -12.14 -17.76
N CYS A 35 -5.78 -11.09 -17.16
CA CYS A 35 -5.22 -10.01 -17.95
C CYS A 35 -3.93 -10.44 -18.66
N GLU A 36 -3.95 -10.39 -19.99
CA GLU A 36 -2.77 -10.57 -20.84
C GLU A 36 -1.67 -9.56 -20.46
N THR A 37 -0.43 -10.05 -20.39
CA THR A 37 0.74 -9.28 -19.90
C THR A 37 1.01 -8.07 -20.81
N GLU A 38 0.90 -8.27 -22.12
CA GLU A 38 1.07 -7.26 -23.16
C GLU A 38 0.04 -6.13 -23.06
N LYS A 39 -1.21 -6.44 -22.66
CA LYS A 39 -2.27 -5.46 -22.47
C LYS A 39 -1.98 -4.57 -21.26
N VAL A 40 -1.51 -5.15 -20.17
CA VAL A 40 -1.13 -4.36 -18.99
C VAL A 40 0.01 -3.41 -19.34
N ALA A 41 1.01 -3.88 -20.09
CA ALA A 41 2.15 -3.05 -20.47
C ALA A 41 1.73 -1.84 -21.33
N GLN A 42 0.92 -2.10 -22.35
CA GLN A 42 0.34 -1.06 -23.19
C GLN A 42 -0.50 -0.08 -22.38
N GLU A 43 -1.32 -0.58 -21.45
CA GLU A 43 -2.19 0.27 -20.64
C GLU A 43 -1.44 1.08 -19.60
N VAL A 44 -0.31 0.60 -19.07
CA VAL A 44 0.56 1.43 -18.23
C VAL A 44 1.19 2.56 -19.05
N GLU A 45 1.71 2.28 -20.25
CA GLU A 45 2.21 3.34 -21.12
C GLU A 45 1.09 4.33 -21.51
N ALA A 46 -0.12 3.82 -21.77
CA ALA A 46 -1.26 4.65 -22.16
C ALA A 46 -1.75 5.50 -20.98
N TYR A 47 -1.77 4.93 -19.77
CA TYR A 47 -2.05 5.64 -18.53
C TYR A 47 -1.09 6.81 -18.32
N LEU A 48 0.22 6.57 -18.41
CA LEU A 48 1.23 7.60 -18.27
C LEU A 48 1.06 8.72 -19.31
N ALA A 49 0.78 8.37 -20.57
CA ALA A 49 0.50 9.33 -21.62
C ALA A 49 -0.79 10.14 -21.35
N ARG A 50 -1.87 9.49 -20.89
CA ARG A 50 -3.14 10.15 -20.55
C ARG A 50 -2.95 11.17 -19.44
N ILE A 51 -2.30 10.80 -18.33
CA ILE A 51 -2.11 11.73 -17.20
C ILE A 51 -1.18 12.89 -17.55
N THR A 52 -0.14 12.64 -18.38
CA THR A 52 0.74 13.72 -18.85
C THR A 52 -0.05 14.69 -19.74
N MET A 53 -0.77 14.20 -20.76
CA MET A 53 -1.60 15.03 -21.63
C MET A 53 -2.67 15.81 -20.83
N LEU A 54 -3.36 15.16 -19.89
CA LEU A 54 -4.42 15.77 -19.11
C LEU A 54 -3.92 16.92 -18.22
N PHE A 55 -2.81 16.74 -17.52
CA PHE A 55 -2.39 17.65 -16.46
C PHE A 55 -1.19 18.54 -16.80
N ILE A 56 -0.32 18.11 -17.70
CA ILE A 56 0.84 18.91 -18.13
C ILE A 56 0.43 19.80 -19.29
N ASP A 57 -0.22 19.22 -20.30
CA ASP A 57 -0.71 19.97 -21.47
C ASP A 57 -2.18 20.41 -21.30
N ARG A 58 -2.71 20.28 -20.08
CA ARG A 58 -4.02 20.79 -19.64
C ARG A 58 -5.22 20.27 -20.45
N GLY A 59 -5.11 19.09 -21.05
CA GLY A 59 -6.21 18.48 -21.83
C GLY A 59 -7.51 18.29 -21.02
N CYS A 60 -7.43 18.16 -19.69
CA CYS A 60 -8.63 18.05 -18.84
C CYS A 60 -9.50 19.33 -18.84
N ARG A 61 -9.05 20.44 -19.44
CA ARG A 61 -9.89 21.63 -19.65
C ARG A 61 -10.96 21.42 -20.72
N GLU A 62 -10.74 20.49 -21.65
CA GLU A 62 -11.63 20.24 -22.78
C GLU A 62 -12.66 19.15 -22.49
N PHE A 63 -12.34 18.21 -21.59
CA PHE A 63 -13.18 17.06 -21.27
C PHE A 63 -12.98 16.59 -19.82
N GLY A 64 -13.90 15.78 -19.32
CA GLY A 64 -13.84 15.20 -17.98
C GLY A 64 -14.39 16.09 -16.85
N TYR A 65 -14.05 15.72 -15.62
CA TYR A 65 -14.58 16.37 -14.41
C TYR A 65 -14.10 17.80 -14.29
N THR A 66 -12.85 18.06 -14.69
CA THR A 66 -12.25 19.40 -14.66
C THR A 66 -12.98 20.35 -15.61
N ASN A 67 -13.25 19.97 -16.86
CA ASN A 67 -14.07 20.77 -17.77
C ASN A 67 -15.48 21.01 -17.21
N PHE A 68 -16.13 19.97 -16.69
CA PHE A 68 -17.43 20.11 -16.04
C PHE A 68 -17.38 21.15 -14.91
N MET A 69 -16.41 21.04 -13.99
CA MET A 69 -16.25 21.97 -12.89
C MET A 69 -15.91 23.38 -13.35
N LEU A 70 -15.05 23.55 -14.35
CA LEU A 70 -14.74 24.85 -14.93
C LEU A 70 -15.99 25.53 -15.52
N ARG A 71 -16.90 24.76 -16.14
CA ARG A 71 -18.19 25.28 -16.63
C ARG A 71 -19.10 25.70 -15.47
N GLN A 72 -19.19 24.89 -14.41
CA GLN A 72 -19.97 25.24 -13.21
C GLN A 72 -19.43 26.50 -12.54
N LEU A 73 -18.11 26.61 -12.40
CA LEU A 73 -17.48 27.76 -11.76
C LEU A 73 -17.58 29.06 -12.58
N ARG A 74 -17.94 29.03 -13.86
CA ARG A 74 -18.20 30.27 -14.62
C ARG A 74 -19.39 31.04 -14.05
N ASN A 75 -20.39 30.31 -13.57
CA ASN A 75 -21.61 30.90 -13.03
C ASN A 75 -21.46 31.06 -11.51
N PRO A 76 -21.44 32.30 -10.98
CA PRO A 76 -21.35 32.49 -9.55
C PRO A 76 -22.62 31.98 -8.84
N MET A 77 -22.43 31.14 -7.83
CA MET A 77 -23.46 30.64 -6.93
C MET A 77 -23.27 31.30 -5.56
N LEU A 78 -24.38 31.75 -4.96
CA LEU A 78 -24.42 32.21 -3.57
C LEU A 78 -24.80 31.03 -2.68
N VAL A 79 -23.93 30.67 -1.74
CA VAL A 79 -24.20 29.65 -0.72
C VAL A 79 -24.10 30.27 0.67
N TYR A 80 -24.95 29.85 1.60
CA TYR A 80 -24.87 30.29 2.99
C TYR A 80 -24.13 29.24 3.82
N ALA A 81 -23.07 29.67 4.51
CA ALA A 81 -22.30 28.83 5.42
C ALA A 81 -22.32 29.46 6.81
N ASP A 82 -23.05 28.84 7.75
CA ASP A 82 -23.24 29.34 9.12
C ASP A 82 -23.81 30.76 9.16
N GLY A 83 -24.88 30.98 8.38
CA GLY A 83 -25.56 32.27 8.27
C GLY A 83 -24.80 33.32 7.44
N GLN A 84 -23.54 33.07 7.07
CA GLN A 84 -22.74 34.01 6.29
C GLN A 84 -22.83 33.70 4.78
N PRO A 85 -23.18 34.68 3.93
CA PRO A 85 -23.20 34.50 2.49
C PRO A 85 -21.78 34.31 1.96
N LYS A 86 -21.60 33.32 1.10
CA LYS A 86 -20.33 32.99 0.45
C LYS A 86 -20.56 32.75 -1.03
N ARG A 87 -19.76 33.42 -1.86
CA ARG A 87 -19.80 33.26 -3.31
C ARG A 87 -18.84 32.15 -3.74
N ILE A 88 -19.35 31.21 -4.54
CA ILE A 88 -18.58 30.16 -5.23
C ILE A 88 -18.76 30.37 -6.73
N GLY A 89 -17.73 30.18 -7.54
CA GLY A 89 -17.72 30.50 -8.97
C GLY A 89 -17.36 31.96 -9.26
N GLY A 90 -17.54 32.38 -10.52
CA GLY A 90 -16.98 33.59 -11.11
C GLY A 90 -15.64 33.36 -11.83
N PRO A 91 -15.06 34.42 -12.43
CA PRO A 91 -13.76 34.34 -13.09
C PRO A 91 -12.69 33.76 -12.17
N LEU A 92 -12.02 32.70 -12.63
CA LEU A 92 -10.90 32.11 -11.90
C LEU A 92 -9.64 32.92 -12.17
N ALA A 93 -8.99 33.42 -11.12
CA ALA A 93 -7.68 34.06 -11.25
C ALA A 93 -6.66 33.06 -11.83
N ASP A 94 -5.79 33.51 -12.73
CA ASP A 94 -4.79 32.65 -13.37
C ASP A 94 -3.87 31.97 -12.34
N GLY A 95 -3.59 32.64 -11.22
CA GLY A 95 -2.83 32.06 -10.11
C GLY A 95 -3.50 30.82 -9.50
N VAL A 96 -4.83 30.74 -9.48
CA VAL A 96 -5.57 29.57 -8.99
C VAL A 96 -5.37 28.37 -9.92
N LEU A 97 -5.53 28.59 -11.24
CA LEU A 97 -5.28 27.56 -12.25
C LEU A 97 -3.83 27.09 -12.19
N HIS A 98 -2.88 28.02 -12.15
CA HIS A 98 -1.46 27.71 -12.09
C HIS A 98 -1.10 26.85 -10.87
N ARG A 99 -1.58 27.21 -9.66
CA ARG A 99 -1.35 26.40 -8.45
C ARG A 99 -1.99 25.02 -8.52
N ALA A 100 -3.22 24.93 -9.03
CA ALA A 100 -3.94 23.65 -9.12
C ALA A 100 -3.25 22.69 -10.09
N PHE A 101 -2.89 23.15 -11.29
CA PHE A 101 -2.13 22.35 -12.26
C PHE A 101 -0.70 22.06 -11.79
N GLY A 102 -0.04 23.01 -11.09
CA GLY A 102 1.26 22.78 -10.48
C GLY A 102 1.26 21.60 -9.51
N ARG A 103 0.24 21.51 -8.63
CA ARG A 103 0.08 20.35 -7.73
C ARG A 103 -0.13 19.04 -8.50
N MET A 104 -0.90 19.09 -9.60
CA MET A 104 -1.08 17.91 -10.45
C MET A 104 0.20 17.53 -11.20
N ALA A 105 1.05 18.49 -11.60
CA ALA A 105 2.35 18.20 -12.18
C ALA A 105 3.29 17.51 -11.18
N CYS A 106 3.29 17.92 -9.91
CA CYS A 106 4.00 17.19 -8.85
C CYS A 106 3.48 15.75 -8.72
N TRP A 107 2.16 15.54 -8.77
CA TRP A 107 1.56 14.21 -8.74
C TRP A 107 1.92 13.36 -9.96
N VAL A 108 1.87 13.92 -11.18
CA VAL A 108 2.30 13.24 -12.41
C VAL A 108 3.76 12.82 -12.30
N ARG A 109 4.65 13.73 -11.88
CA ARG A 109 6.08 13.43 -11.71
C ARG A 109 6.31 12.26 -10.74
N LEU A 110 5.67 12.28 -9.57
CA LEU A 110 5.77 11.16 -8.62
C LEU A 110 5.17 9.86 -9.17
N THR A 111 4.05 9.93 -9.88
CA THR A 111 3.40 8.77 -10.49
C THR A 111 4.32 8.10 -11.50
N HIS A 112 5.04 8.88 -12.31
CA HIS A 112 6.06 8.37 -13.23
C HIS A 112 7.20 7.67 -12.49
N GLU A 113 7.73 8.26 -11.42
CA GLU A 113 8.77 7.62 -10.60
C GLU A 113 8.29 6.30 -9.97
N VAL A 114 7.05 6.27 -9.46
CA VAL A 114 6.44 5.05 -8.89
C VAL A 114 6.26 3.99 -9.96
N VAL A 115 5.72 4.32 -11.14
CA VAL A 115 5.53 3.32 -12.22
C VAL A 115 6.88 2.78 -12.70
N ARG A 116 7.87 3.66 -12.91
CA ARG A 116 9.22 3.23 -13.30
C ARG A 116 9.91 2.39 -12.22
N ALA A 117 9.60 2.62 -10.95
CA ALA A 117 10.13 1.85 -9.84
C ALA A 117 9.42 0.50 -9.69
N GLU A 118 8.08 0.49 -9.69
CA GLU A 118 7.24 -0.67 -9.38
C GLU A 118 7.17 -1.71 -10.50
N TYR A 119 7.53 -1.33 -11.72
CA TYR A 119 7.75 -2.26 -12.81
C TYR A 119 9.28 -2.36 -13.02
N PRO A 120 9.99 -3.29 -12.34
CA PRO A 120 11.46 -3.42 -12.39
C PRO A 120 11.96 -3.62 -13.82
N ASN A 121 11.25 -4.53 -14.48
CA ASN A 121 11.36 -4.89 -15.87
C ASN A 121 10.35 -4.07 -16.66
N PHE A 122 10.04 -2.82 -16.26
CA PHE A 122 9.12 -1.96 -17.00
C PHE A 122 9.51 -1.97 -18.46
N SER A 123 10.80 -1.87 -18.74
CA SER A 123 11.34 -1.91 -20.08
C SER A 123 11.06 -3.23 -20.82
N ILE A 124 11.24 -4.41 -20.19
CA ILE A 124 10.91 -5.72 -20.82
C ILE A 124 9.39 -5.86 -20.98
N PHE A 125 8.64 -5.50 -19.94
CA PHE A 125 7.19 -5.58 -19.90
C PHE A 125 6.57 -4.69 -20.98
N THR A 126 6.97 -3.42 -21.06
CA THR A 126 6.60 -2.52 -22.15
C THR A 126 7.17 -2.95 -23.49
N SER A 127 8.23 -3.76 -23.54
CA SER A 127 8.68 -4.34 -24.80
C SER A 127 7.66 -5.32 -25.39
N PHE A 128 6.80 -5.97 -24.60
CA PHE A 128 5.70 -6.79 -25.14
C PHE A 128 4.64 -5.99 -25.90
N SER A 129 4.60 -4.65 -25.75
CA SER A 129 3.68 -3.81 -26.54
C SER A 129 3.94 -3.89 -28.05
N VAL A 130 5.11 -4.38 -28.50
CA VAL A 130 5.38 -4.62 -29.94
C VAL A 130 4.43 -5.64 -30.56
N PHE A 131 3.86 -6.54 -29.76
CA PHE A 131 2.92 -7.55 -30.22
C PHE A 131 1.48 -7.04 -30.33
N HIS A 132 1.21 -5.81 -29.89
CA HIS A 132 -0.10 -5.21 -30.07
C HIS A 132 -0.32 -4.79 -31.53
N LEU A 133 -1.39 -5.29 -32.14
CA LEU A 133 -1.80 -4.88 -33.48
C LEU A 133 -2.73 -3.66 -33.38
N PRO A 134 -2.29 -2.44 -33.77
CA PRO A 134 -3.14 -1.27 -33.77
C PRO A 134 -4.35 -1.45 -34.70
N ASP A 135 -5.48 -0.81 -34.38
CA ASP A 135 -6.70 -0.88 -35.21
C ASP A 135 -6.51 -0.30 -36.60
N ASP A 136 -5.67 0.74 -36.70
CA ASP A 136 -5.32 1.40 -37.94
C ASP A 136 -3.91 0.94 -38.38
N LEU A 137 -3.80 -0.27 -38.93
CA LEU A 137 -2.53 -0.69 -39.52
C LEU A 137 -2.26 0.14 -40.79
N PRO A 138 -1.09 0.77 -40.93
CA PRO A 138 -0.74 1.41 -42.19
C PRO A 138 -0.76 0.35 -43.31
N GLU A 139 -1.34 0.70 -44.46
CA GLU A 139 -1.56 -0.19 -45.61
C GLU A 139 -0.27 -0.83 -46.17
N ASN A 140 0.90 -0.35 -45.72
CA ASN A 140 2.19 -0.87 -46.15
C ASN A 140 3.20 -1.00 -44.99
N PRO A 141 3.23 -2.14 -44.27
CA PRO A 141 4.21 -2.40 -43.21
C PRO A 141 5.61 -2.78 -43.74
N ALA A 142 5.84 -2.75 -45.06
CA ALA A 142 7.02 -3.31 -45.70
C ALA A 142 8.33 -2.52 -45.49
N GLY A 143 8.33 -1.43 -44.72
CA GLY A 143 9.49 -0.55 -44.60
C GLY A 143 9.92 -0.35 -43.15
N GLN A 144 11.06 -0.96 -42.79
CA GLN A 144 11.88 -0.72 -41.60
C GLN A 144 11.18 -0.71 -40.22
N LEU A 145 11.66 -1.57 -39.32
CA LEU A 145 11.31 -1.48 -37.91
C LEU A 145 11.68 -0.09 -37.38
N SER A 146 10.72 0.61 -36.76
CA SER A 146 11.05 1.85 -36.06
C SER A 146 12.10 1.56 -34.99
N GLY A 147 13.02 2.51 -34.75
CA GLY A 147 14.09 2.32 -33.76
C GLY A 147 13.56 1.90 -32.38
N ALA A 148 12.38 2.43 -32.00
CA ALA A 148 11.71 2.07 -30.75
C ALA A 148 11.22 0.61 -30.72
N VAL A 149 10.70 0.08 -31.84
CA VAL A 149 10.29 -1.34 -31.94
C VAL A 149 11.51 -2.24 -31.95
N ALA A 150 12.56 -1.87 -32.69
CA ALA A 150 13.81 -2.63 -32.73
C ALA A 150 14.46 -2.75 -31.33
N GLU A 151 14.51 -1.66 -30.55
CA GLU A 151 15.05 -1.70 -29.18
C GLU A 151 14.24 -2.61 -28.26
N LYS A 152 12.89 -2.55 -28.36
CA LYS A 152 11.99 -3.44 -27.62
C LYS A 152 12.22 -4.92 -27.99
N LEU A 153 12.36 -5.23 -29.28
CA LEU A 153 12.66 -6.58 -29.76
C LEU A 153 14.04 -7.06 -29.31
N LYS A 154 15.07 -6.20 -29.35
CA LYS A 154 16.41 -6.51 -28.82
C LYS A 154 16.36 -6.88 -27.34
N ARG A 155 15.58 -6.14 -26.56
CA ARG A 155 15.38 -6.41 -25.13
C ARG A 155 14.70 -7.76 -24.91
N LEU A 156 13.67 -8.09 -25.69
CA LEU A 156 13.02 -9.41 -25.65
C LEU A 156 13.96 -10.53 -26.07
N ALA A 157 14.76 -10.33 -27.12
CA ALA A 157 15.74 -11.31 -27.59
C ALA A 157 16.75 -11.67 -26.49
N LYS A 158 17.29 -10.65 -25.82
CA LYS A 158 18.21 -10.83 -24.69
C LYS A 158 17.55 -11.55 -23.52
N PHE A 159 16.32 -11.18 -23.16
CA PHE A 159 15.58 -11.78 -22.05
C PHE A 159 15.25 -13.27 -22.28
N PHE A 160 14.83 -13.64 -23.50
CA PHE A 160 14.49 -15.02 -23.85
C PHE A 160 15.67 -15.85 -24.35
N HIS A 161 16.87 -15.26 -24.41
CA HIS A 161 18.07 -15.89 -24.95
C HIS A 161 17.89 -16.41 -26.40
N VAL A 162 17.21 -15.63 -27.24
CA VAL A 162 17.01 -15.93 -28.66
C VAL A 162 17.89 -15.05 -29.55
N ASN A 163 18.21 -15.52 -30.75
CA ASN A 163 19.01 -14.76 -31.71
C ASN A 163 18.27 -13.49 -32.16
N GLU A 164 18.84 -12.32 -31.86
CA GLU A 164 18.24 -11.01 -32.12
C GLU A 164 17.88 -10.79 -33.62
N PRO A 165 18.80 -10.99 -34.59
CA PRO A 165 18.47 -10.86 -36.02
C PRO A 165 17.32 -11.78 -36.46
N SER A 166 17.30 -13.01 -35.95
CA SER A 166 16.25 -13.98 -36.28
C SER A 166 14.89 -13.56 -35.72
N LEU A 167 14.84 -13.07 -34.48
CA LEU A 167 13.60 -12.59 -33.86
C LEU A 167 13.05 -11.37 -34.61
N MET A 168 13.90 -10.41 -34.98
CA MET A 168 13.48 -9.22 -35.73
C MET A 168 12.90 -9.61 -37.10
N LYS A 169 13.55 -10.53 -37.82
CA LYS A 169 13.05 -11.05 -39.10
C LYS A 169 11.70 -11.73 -38.93
N GLN A 170 11.59 -12.66 -37.98
CA GLN A 170 10.33 -13.36 -37.67
C GLN A 170 9.22 -12.41 -37.28
N PHE A 171 9.52 -11.36 -36.52
CA PHE A 171 8.55 -10.35 -36.12
C PHE A 171 7.97 -9.62 -37.33
N VAL A 172 8.82 -9.18 -38.28
CA VAL A 172 8.35 -8.51 -39.51
C VAL A 172 7.45 -9.44 -40.33
N ASP A 173 7.86 -10.71 -40.49
CA ASP A 173 7.09 -11.72 -41.23
C ASP A 173 5.71 -11.96 -40.59
N VAL A 174 5.68 -12.17 -39.27
CA VAL A 174 4.46 -12.46 -38.51
C VAL A 174 3.56 -11.22 -38.39
N GLN A 175 4.12 -10.02 -38.23
CA GLN A 175 3.35 -8.78 -38.13
C GLN A 175 2.57 -8.50 -39.42
N ALA A 176 3.19 -8.72 -40.59
CA ALA A 176 2.53 -8.59 -41.88
C ALA A 176 1.35 -9.58 -42.02
N LEU A 177 1.56 -10.84 -41.63
CA LEU A 177 0.50 -11.85 -41.63
C LEU A 177 -0.63 -11.48 -40.67
N ALA A 178 -0.29 -11.12 -39.43
CA ALA A 178 -1.27 -10.75 -38.41
C ALA A 178 -2.09 -9.53 -38.83
N GLY A 179 -1.47 -8.58 -39.54
CA GLY A 179 -2.17 -7.45 -40.13
C GLY A 179 -3.19 -7.84 -41.20
N ARG A 180 -2.81 -8.74 -42.12
CA ARG A 180 -3.75 -9.30 -43.11
C ARG A 180 -4.91 -10.03 -42.44
N TYR A 181 -4.65 -10.81 -41.40
CA TYR A 181 -5.71 -11.49 -40.66
C TYR A 181 -6.65 -10.51 -39.94
N LYS A 182 -6.12 -9.40 -39.43
CA LYS A 182 -6.94 -8.36 -38.79
C LYS A 182 -7.89 -7.69 -39.77
N THR A 183 -7.44 -7.41 -41.00
CA THR A 183 -8.28 -6.83 -42.07
C THR A 183 -9.25 -7.86 -42.68
N MET A 184 -8.90 -9.15 -42.69
CA MET A 184 -9.76 -10.27 -43.08
C MET A 184 -10.93 -10.57 -42.12
N LYS A 185 -11.28 -9.66 -41.20
CA LYS A 185 -12.48 -9.74 -40.35
C LYS A 185 -13.75 -9.85 -41.21
N GLY A 186 -14.06 -11.08 -41.60
CA GLY A 186 -15.20 -11.49 -42.42
C GLY A 186 -15.35 -13.02 -42.55
N SER A 187 -14.29 -13.81 -42.38
CA SER A 187 -14.36 -15.29 -42.45
C SER A 187 -13.97 -15.94 -41.12
N THR A 188 -14.96 -16.43 -40.38
CA THR A 188 -14.77 -17.18 -39.11
C THR A 188 -13.91 -18.44 -39.26
N LYS A 189 -13.88 -19.05 -40.46
CA LYS A 189 -13.09 -20.25 -40.77
C LYS A 189 -11.58 -20.02 -40.74
N ASP A 190 -11.12 -18.83 -41.10
CA ASP A 190 -9.67 -18.54 -41.13
C ASP A 190 -9.13 -18.30 -39.72
N MET A 191 -9.93 -17.70 -38.84
CA MET A 191 -9.58 -17.54 -37.42
C MET A 191 -9.39 -18.89 -36.72
N GLU A 192 -10.29 -19.86 -36.94
CA GLU A 192 -10.13 -21.21 -36.41
C GLU A 192 -8.86 -21.89 -36.93
N THR A 193 -8.53 -21.67 -38.21
CA THR A 193 -7.33 -22.24 -38.82
C THR A 193 -6.05 -21.67 -38.21
N VAL A 194 -6.00 -20.36 -37.95
CA VAL A 194 -4.87 -19.71 -37.28
C VAL A 194 -4.76 -20.12 -35.82
N VAL A 195 -5.87 -20.11 -35.08
CA VAL A 195 -5.89 -20.58 -33.68
C VAL A 195 -5.44 -22.03 -33.60
N ARG A 196 -5.85 -22.88 -34.54
CA ARG A 196 -5.39 -24.27 -34.65
C ARG A 196 -3.89 -24.35 -34.91
N LYS A 197 -3.34 -23.58 -35.86
CA LYS A 197 -1.89 -23.56 -36.15
C LYS A 197 -1.08 -23.02 -34.98
N ALA A 198 -1.53 -21.94 -34.33
CA ALA A 198 -0.89 -21.37 -33.16
C ALA A 198 -0.89 -22.35 -31.98
N ARG A 199 -2.03 -23.04 -31.72
CA ARG A 199 -2.11 -24.12 -30.73
C ARG A 199 -1.16 -25.27 -31.05
N LEU A 200 -1.01 -25.62 -32.33
CA LEU A 200 -0.08 -26.67 -32.76
C LEU A 200 1.38 -26.29 -32.47
N ILE A 201 1.80 -25.09 -32.88
CA ILE A 201 3.14 -24.55 -32.63
C ILE A 201 3.40 -24.47 -31.13
N TRP A 202 2.44 -23.93 -30.36
CA TRP A 202 2.54 -23.86 -28.90
C TRP A 202 2.70 -25.24 -28.29
N SER A 203 1.86 -26.21 -28.68
CA SER A 203 1.89 -27.57 -28.14
C SER A 203 3.21 -28.29 -28.43
N LYS A 204 3.82 -28.02 -29.59
CA LYS A 204 5.11 -28.58 -29.98
C LYS A 204 6.26 -28.07 -29.10
N HIS A 205 6.23 -26.80 -28.70
CA HIS A 205 7.34 -26.17 -27.98
C HIS A 205 7.15 -26.11 -26.46
N PHE A 206 5.91 -26.06 -25.99
CA PHE A 206 5.58 -25.77 -24.58
C PHE A 206 4.59 -26.79 -23.96
N GLY A 207 4.21 -27.82 -24.71
CA GLY A 207 3.25 -28.84 -24.28
C GLY A 207 1.78 -28.40 -24.40
N VAL A 208 0.87 -29.34 -24.12
CA VAL A 208 -0.58 -29.11 -24.24
C VAL A 208 -1.03 -28.10 -23.19
N SER A 209 -1.63 -26.98 -23.63
CA SER A 209 -2.19 -25.98 -22.71
C SER A 209 -3.23 -26.64 -21.79
N ARG A 210 -3.17 -26.35 -20.47
CA ARG A 210 -4.18 -26.81 -19.53
C ARG A 210 -5.53 -26.26 -19.99
N ARG A 211 -6.49 -27.13 -20.28
CA ARG A 211 -7.87 -26.70 -20.56
C ARG A 211 -8.35 -25.89 -19.36
N ALA A 212 -8.55 -24.60 -19.55
CA ALA A 212 -9.33 -23.83 -18.60
C ALA A 212 -10.71 -24.49 -18.57
N ASN A 213 -11.23 -24.83 -17.39
CA ASN A 213 -12.62 -25.26 -17.25
C ASN A 213 -13.51 -24.12 -17.77
N GLU A 214 -14.00 -24.25 -18.99
CA GLU A 214 -14.92 -23.30 -19.64
C GLU A 214 -16.30 -23.28 -18.94
N ASP A 215 -16.55 -24.20 -18.00
CA ASP A 215 -17.82 -24.40 -17.30
C ASP A 215 -18.22 -23.30 -16.29
N GLN A 216 -17.47 -22.19 -16.15
CA GLN A 216 -17.81 -21.12 -15.20
C GLN A 216 -17.93 -19.70 -15.77
N ILE A 217 -18.04 -19.53 -17.08
CA ILE A 217 -18.49 -18.24 -17.62
C ILE A 217 -20.03 -18.20 -17.56
N ARG A 218 -20.57 -17.80 -16.39
CA ARG A 218 -22.00 -17.50 -16.22
C ARG A 218 -22.38 -16.33 -17.14
N TYR A 219 -22.89 -16.64 -18.32
CA TYR A 219 -23.66 -15.72 -19.14
C TYR A 219 -24.88 -15.28 -18.35
N ARG A 220 -24.82 -14.11 -17.69
CA ARG A 220 -26.02 -13.41 -17.26
C ARG A 220 -26.73 -12.92 -18.53
N LYS A 221 -27.76 -13.65 -18.97
CA LYS A 221 -28.76 -13.15 -19.92
C LYS A 221 -29.37 -11.88 -19.32
N ALA A 222 -28.90 -10.72 -19.77
CA ALA A 222 -29.56 -9.46 -19.49
C ALA A 222 -30.93 -9.51 -20.20
N GLY A 223 -32.01 -9.52 -19.41
CA GLY A 223 -33.36 -9.39 -19.95
C GLY A 223 -33.53 -8.05 -20.69
N PRO A 224 -34.56 -7.94 -21.55
CA PRO A 224 -34.84 -6.71 -22.30
C PRO A 224 -35.17 -5.58 -21.32
N VAL A 225 -34.21 -4.68 -21.11
CA VAL A 225 -34.43 -3.45 -20.35
C VAL A 225 -35.24 -2.52 -21.24
N GLN A 226 -36.50 -2.29 -20.88
CA GLN A 226 -37.35 -1.28 -21.51
C GLN A 226 -36.67 0.08 -21.41
N THR A 227 -36.20 0.59 -22.56
CA THR A 227 -35.58 1.90 -22.67
C THR A 227 -36.67 2.97 -22.65
N HIS A 228 -36.92 3.57 -21.49
CA HIS A 228 -37.60 4.86 -21.44
C HIS A 228 -36.73 5.90 -22.15
N ARG A 229 -37.22 6.33 -23.32
CA ARG A 229 -36.52 7.14 -24.34
C ARG A 229 -36.47 8.64 -24.01
N ASN A 230 -36.46 9.00 -22.72
CA ASN A 230 -36.43 10.40 -22.29
C ASN A 230 -35.03 10.80 -21.82
N ASN A 231 -34.20 11.14 -22.80
CA ASN A 231 -33.26 12.27 -22.83
C ASN A 231 -32.67 12.79 -21.50
N THR A 232 -32.13 11.90 -20.67
CA THR A 232 -31.28 12.27 -19.54
C THR A 232 -29.94 11.57 -19.72
N GLN A 233 -28.89 12.36 -19.92
CA GLN A 233 -27.51 11.86 -19.95
C GLN A 233 -27.23 11.17 -18.62
N THR A 234 -27.33 9.84 -18.60
CA THR A 234 -26.96 9.07 -17.42
C THR A 234 -25.47 9.26 -17.14
N GLU A 235 -25.08 9.24 -15.87
CA GLU A 235 -23.66 9.32 -15.47
C GLU A 235 -22.82 8.26 -16.21
N ALA A 236 -23.37 7.07 -16.41
CA ALA A 236 -22.73 6.00 -17.18
C ALA A 236 -22.47 6.39 -18.65
N SER A 237 -23.41 7.08 -19.28
CA SER A 237 -23.23 7.58 -20.65
C SER A 237 -22.16 8.67 -20.70
N TRP A 238 -22.20 9.62 -19.78
CA TRP A 238 -21.20 10.68 -19.67
C TRP A 238 -19.78 10.12 -19.43
N LEU A 239 -19.65 9.12 -18.56
CA LEU A 239 -18.37 8.44 -18.30
C LEU A 239 -17.84 7.72 -19.54
N ARG A 240 -18.70 7.09 -20.34
CA ARG A 240 -18.30 6.46 -21.61
C ARG A 240 -17.78 7.49 -22.60
N GLU A 241 -18.54 8.58 -22.78
CA GLU A 241 -18.15 9.69 -23.66
C GLU A 241 -16.83 10.31 -23.23
N ARG A 242 -16.67 10.61 -21.94
CA ARG A 242 -15.41 11.10 -21.37
C ARG A 242 -14.24 10.19 -21.72
N ARG A 243 -14.37 8.88 -21.45
CA ARG A 243 -13.28 7.92 -21.72
C ARG A 243 -12.92 7.87 -23.20
N GLN A 244 -13.91 7.95 -24.10
CA GLN A 244 -13.68 8.01 -25.53
C GLN A 244 -12.92 9.29 -25.93
N GLN A 245 -13.36 10.45 -25.45
CA GLN A 245 -12.70 11.74 -25.72
C GLN A 245 -11.25 11.77 -25.21
N VAL A 246 -11.01 11.30 -23.98
CA VAL A 246 -9.66 11.21 -23.39
C VAL A 246 -8.78 10.25 -24.20
N ALA A 247 -9.31 9.08 -24.59
CA ALA A 247 -8.57 8.10 -25.38
C ALA A 247 -8.17 8.67 -26.75
N GLU A 248 -9.09 9.38 -27.42
CA GLU A 248 -8.82 10.02 -28.70
C GLU A 248 -7.82 11.17 -28.60
N ALA A 249 -7.98 12.05 -27.61
CA ALA A 249 -7.02 13.12 -27.33
C ALA A 249 -5.62 12.57 -27.03
N CYS A 250 -5.54 11.48 -26.25
CA CYS A 250 -4.28 10.82 -25.94
C CYS A 250 -3.65 10.17 -27.19
N ARG A 251 -4.45 9.56 -28.08
CA ARG A 251 -3.95 9.05 -29.37
C ARG A 251 -3.34 10.17 -30.21
N ARG A 252 -4.01 11.33 -30.32
CA ARG A 252 -3.48 12.50 -31.05
C ARG A 252 -2.20 13.04 -30.40
N TRP A 253 -2.17 13.12 -29.07
CA TRP A 253 -1.02 13.56 -28.30
C TRP A 253 0.21 12.66 -28.52
N ARG A 254 0.03 11.34 -28.44
CA ARG A 254 1.11 10.34 -28.65
C ARG A 254 1.74 10.37 -30.04
N ARG A 255 1.05 10.90 -31.05
CA ARG A 255 1.61 11.09 -32.40
C ARG A 255 2.59 12.28 -32.45
N ARG A 256 2.44 13.24 -31.55
CA ARG A 256 3.20 14.50 -31.53
C ARG A 256 4.27 14.52 -30.46
N ASP A 257 4.05 13.80 -29.36
CA ASP A 257 4.84 13.93 -28.16
C ASP A 257 5.06 12.59 -27.44
N SER A 258 6.04 12.56 -26.55
CA SER A 258 6.35 11.45 -25.67
C SER A 258 6.56 11.94 -24.24
N PHE A 259 6.53 11.03 -23.26
CA PHE A 259 6.80 11.45 -21.88
C PHE A 259 8.20 12.06 -21.71
N GLU A 260 9.22 11.47 -22.33
CA GLU A 260 10.59 11.98 -22.20
C GLU A 260 10.72 13.39 -22.81
N ALA A 261 9.98 13.68 -23.90
CA ALA A 261 9.89 15.02 -24.46
C ALA A 261 9.04 15.99 -23.60
N ALA A 262 8.03 15.50 -22.88
CA ALA A 262 7.23 16.28 -21.93
C ALA A 262 7.93 16.52 -20.58
N ARG A 263 9.00 15.77 -20.27
CA ARG A 263 9.68 15.82 -18.96
C ARG A 263 10.20 17.20 -18.56
N PRO A 264 10.86 17.99 -19.44
CA PRO A 264 11.24 19.36 -19.10
C PRO A 264 10.05 20.23 -18.71
N ARG A 265 8.89 20.04 -19.35
CA ARG A 265 7.65 20.77 -19.01
C ARG A 265 7.11 20.33 -17.66
N VAL A 266 7.13 19.03 -17.36
CA VAL A 266 6.76 18.50 -16.03
C VAL A 266 7.64 19.12 -14.95
N ASP A 267 8.95 19.17 -15.15
CA ASP A 267 9.90 19.72 -14.17
C ASP A 267 9.71 21.24 -14.02
N ALA A 268 9.50 21.99 -15.11
CA ALA A 268 9.23 23.42 -15.06
C ALA A 268 7.95 23.76 -14.31
N ILE A 269 6.85 23.02 -14.55
CA ILE A 269 5.55 23.27 -13.90
C ILE A 269 5.56 22.80 -12.44
N SER A 270 6.20 21.67 -12.14
CA SER A 270 6.21 21.11 -10.78
C SER A 270 7.25 21.75 -9.86
N GLY A 271 8.34 22.32 -10.40
CA GLY A 271 9.48 22.87 -9.66
C GLY A 271 9.10 23.81 -8.52
N PRO A 272 8.29 24.86 -8.75
CA PRO A 272 7.92 25.82 -7.71
C PRO A 272 7.14 25.22 -6.52
N LEU A 273 6.49 24.06 -6.72
CA LEU A 273 5.68 23.39 -5.68
C LEU A 273 6.32 22.08 -5.20
N TRP A 274 7.52 21.74 -5.69
CA TRP A 274 8.20 20.50 -5.37
C TRP A 274 8.84 20.56 -3.98
N THR A 275 8.25 19.84 -3.03
CA THR A 275 8.71 19.88 -1.63
C THR A 275 9.86 18.91 -1.35
N PRO A 276 10.67 19.13 -0.29
CA PRO A 276 11.69 18.15 0.14
C PRO A 276 11.14 16.76 0.43
N ARG A 277 9.88 16.66 0.89
CA ARG A 277 9.21 15.37 1.11
C ARG A 277 8.95 14.63 -0.20
N MET A 278 8.51 15.34 -1.25
CA MET A 278 8.34 14.79 -2.59
C MET A 278 9.68 14.36 -3.18
N GLN A 279 10.73 15.17 -3.00
CA GLN A 279 12.09 14.79 -3.43
C GLN A 279 12.58 13.51 -2.74
N LYS A 280 12.37 13.39 -1.42
CA LYS A 280 12.72 12.18 -0.67
C LYS A 280 12.00 10.94 -1.20
N GLU A 281 10.71 11.07 -1.52
CA GLU A 281 9.93 9.97 -2.11
C GLU A 281 10.45 9.61 -3.51
N ALA A 282 10.72 10.60 -4.37
CA ALA A 282 11.29 10.35 -5.69
C ALA A 282 12.66 9.64 -5.61
N THR A 283 13.56 10.09 -4.73
CA THR A 283 14.85 9.42 -4.48
C THR A 283 14.65 7.99 -3.97
N PHE A 284 13.63 7.74 -3.14
CA PHE A 284 13.30 6.39 -2.68
C PHE A 284 12.85 5.48 -3.84
N GLN A 285 11.97 5.97 -4.72
CA GLN A 285 11.52 5.24 -5.90
C GLN A 285 12.67 4.99 -6.90
N GLN A 286 13.54 5.98 -7.12
CA GLN A 286 14.76 5.81 -7.91
C GLN A 286 15.69 4.75 -7.29
N GLY A 287 15.84 4.73 -5.96
CA GLY A 287 16.59 3.70 -5.25
C GLY A 287 16.00 2.30 -5.40
N LYS A 288 14.66 2.16 -5.41
CA LYS A 288 13.98 0.90 -5.72
C LYS A 288 14.26 0.46 -7.16
N ARG A 289 14.10 1.37 -8.13
CA ARG A 289 14.37 1.13 -9.55
C ARG A 289 15.81 0.67 -9.77
N LEU A 290 16.78 1.33 -9.14
CA LEU A 290 18.19 0.97 -9.24
C LEU A 290 18.49 -0.43 -8.69
N LYS A 291 17.96 -0.78 -7.51
CA LYS A 291 18.11 -2.13 -6.94
C LYS A 291 17.58 -3.21 -7.88
N ARG A 292 16.45 -2.92 -8.50
CA ARG A 292 15.78 -3.78 -9.47
C ARG A 292 16.59 -3.93 -10.76
N LEU A 293 17.11 -2.82 -11.29
CA LEU A 293 18.01 -2.80 -12.44
C LEU A 293 19.27 -3.63 -12.19
N ILE A 294 19.84 -3.55 -10.99
CA ILE A 294 20.98 -4.38 -10.57
C ILE A 294 20.66 -5.88 -10.60
N ILE A 295 19.48 -6.28 -10.13
CA ILE A 295 19.05 -7.68 -10.18
C ILE A 295 18.91 -8.12 -11.64
N ALA A 296 18.29 -7.30 -12.49
CA ALA A 296 18.17 -7.58 -13.92
C ALA A 296 19.55 -7.69 -14.60
N HIS A 297 20.49 -6.81 -14.24
CA HIS A 297 21.84 -6.82 -14.79
C HIS A 297 22.60 -8.10 -14.43
N LYS A 298 22.53 -8.53 -13.17
CA LYS A 298 23.10 -9.81 -12.72
C LYS A 298 22.54 -11.02 -13.47
N ASN A 299 21.29 -10.94 -13.89
CA ASN A 299 20.64 -11.98 -14.68
C ASN A 299 20.91 -11.85 -16.19
N GLY A 300 21.76 -10.91 -16.61
CA GLY A 300 22.06 -10.67 -18.02
C GLY A 300 20.90 -10.06 -18.82
N MET A 301 19.93 -9.42 -18.16
CA MET A 301 18.69 -8.93 -18.79
C MET A 301 18.73 -7.45 -19.19
N THR A 302 19.77 -6.69 -18.82
CA THR A 302 19.88 -5.24 -19.13
C THR A 302 20.51 -4.99 -20.48
N LEU A 303 20.07 -3.95 -21.19
CA LEU A 303 20.77 -3.40 -22.35
C LEU A 303 21.87 -2.42 -21.90
N ASP A 304 22.84 -2.13 -22.77
CA ASP A 304 23.96 -1.22 -22.45
C ASP A 304 23.45 0.20 -22.12
N GLY A 305 22.38 0.63 -22.79
CA GLY A 305 21.72 1.92 -22.49
C GLY A 305 20.97 1.97 -21.16
N ASP A 306 20.64 0.82 -20.55
CA ASP A 306 19.92 0.79 -19.27
C ASP A 306 20.85 1.14 -18.09
N VAL A 307 22.15 0.82 -18.22
CA VAL A 307 23.17 0.98 -17.18
C VAL A 307 23.68 2.43 -17.10
N GLY A 308 23.71 3.12 -18.24
CA GLY A 308 24.20 4.50 -18.32
C GLY A 308 25.70 4.57 -18.13
N ASN A 309 26.17 5.35 -17.15
CA ASN A 309 27.58 5.39 -16.79
C ASN A 309 27.95 4.13 -15.99
N GLU A 310 28.78 3.27 -16.58
CA GLU A 310 29.19 1.98 -16.01
C GLU A 310 29.86 2.14 -14.64
N ASP A 311 30.75 3.12 -14.45
CA ASP A 311 31.47 3.32 -13.20
C ASP A 311 30.54 3.69 -12.04
N ASP A 312 29.60 4.61 -12.27
CA ASP A 312 28.58 4.98 -11.29
C ASP A 312 27.66 3.80 -10.96
N PHE A 313 27.29 3.02 -11.98
CA PHE A 313 26.48 1.81 -11.78
C PHE A 313 27.22 0.76 -10.96
N GLN A 314 28.50 0.50 -11.24
CA GLN A 314 29.34 -0.44 -10.50
C GLN A 314 29.55 0.01 -9.05
N ALA A 315 29.74 1.31 -8.80
CA ALA A 315 29.81 1.85 -7.44
C ALA A 315 28.49 1.61 -6.66
N LYS A 316 27.35 1.86 -7.32
CA LYS A 316 26.01 1.61 -6.77
C LYS A 316 25.75 0.12 -6.52
N LEU A 317 26.19 -0.75 -7.42
CA LEU A 317 26.12 -2.20 -7.31
C LEU A 317 26.82 -2.67 -6.03
N ARG A 318 28.09 -2.31 -5.85
CA ARG A 318 28.88 -2.67 -4.66
C ARG A 318 28.21 -2.22 -3.37
N LYS A 319 27.69 -0.98 -3.33
CA LYS A 319 26.98 -0.44 -2.17
C LYS A 319 25.69 -1.22 -1.85
N ILE A 320 24.92 -1.59 -2.87
CA ILE A 320 23.68 -2.35 -2.70
C ILE A 320 23.99 -3.78 -2.24
N GLU A 321 25.02 -4.42 -2.77
CA GLU A 321 25.48 -5.74 -2.32
C GLU A 321 25.95 -5.74 -0.86
N GLN A 322 26.73 -4.74 -0.45
CA GLN A 322 27.13 -4.56 0.95
C GLN A 322 25.92 -4.44 1.88
N ASN A 323 24.92 -3.65 1.47
CA ASN A 323 23.68 -3.52 2.23
C ASN A 323 22.85 -4.81 2.28
N MET A 324 22.77 -5.56 1.17
CA MET A 324 22.08 -6.85 1.14
C MET A 324 22.76 -7.86 2.05
N ARG A 325 24.10 -7.95 2.04
CA ARG A 325 24.87 -8.80 2.96
C ARG A 325 24.66 -8.42 4.42
N LYS A 326 24.66 -7.12 4.74
CA LYS A 326 24.38 -6.63 6.09
C LYS A 326 22.97 -7.00 6.55
N ASN A 327 21.96 -6.79 5.70
CA ASN A 327 20.57 -7.12 6.01
C ASN A 327 20.36 -8.63 6.22
N LEU A 328 21.04 -9.48 5.44
CA LEU A 328 20.98 -10.93 5.59
C LEU A 328 21.55 -11.36 6.94
N ARG A 329 22.74 -10.86 7.33
CA ARG A 329 23.35 -11.12 8.65
C ARG A 329 22.44 -10.66 9.80
N ASP A 330 21.84 -9.49 9.68
CA ASP A 330 20.90 -8.97 10.69
C ASP A 330 19.64 -9.84 10.79
N HIS A 331 19.16 -10.38 9.67
CA HIS A 331 18.03 -11.28 9.63
C HIS A 331 18.36 -12.64 10.26
N GLU A 332 19.50 -13.25 9.90
CA GLU A 332 20.03 -14.49 10.48
C GLU A 332 20.21 -14.34 12.00
N ARG A 333 20.86 -13.28 12.46
CA ARG A 333 21.02 -13.00 13.89
C ARG A 333 19.69 -12.90 14.62
N LYS A 334 18.68 -12.23 14.03
CA LYS A 334 17.33 -12.16 14.61
C LYS A 334 16.64 -13.53 14.62
N HIS A 335 16.83 -14.33 13.58
CA HIS A 335 16.28 -15.68 13.48
C HIS A 335 16.91 -16.62 14.51
N GLU A 336 18.23 -16.58 14.68
CA GLU A 336 18.97 -17.30 15.70
C GLU A 336 18.51 -16.91 17.10
N LEU A 337 18.39 -15.61 17.40
CA LEU A 337 17.86 -15.14 18.68
C LEU A 337 16.43 -15.67 18.93
N ARG A 338 15.58 -15.72 17.90
CA ARG A 338 14.23 -16.29 18.03
C ARG A 338 14.25 -17.80 18.24
N THR A 339 15.18 -18.51 17.59
CA THR A 339 15.29 -19.97 17.66
C THR A 339 15.91 -20.41 18.99
N GLN A 340 16.90 -19.68 19.50
CA GLN A 340 17.45 -19.88 20.84
C GLN A 340 16.39 -19.66 21.93
N VAL A 341 15.47 -18.69 21.75
CA VAL A 341 14.33 -18.49 22.66
C VAL A 341 13.32 -19.65 22.60
N LYS A 342 13.25 -20.42 21.50
CA LYS A 342 12.34 -21.57 21.35
C LYS A 342 12.81 -22.85 22.03
N ILE A 343 14.05 -22.93 22.53
CA ILE A 343 14.41 -23.95 23.51
C ILE A 343 13.82 -23.50 24.85
N ILE A 344 12.51 -23.70 25.02
CA ILE A 344 11.80 -23.44 26.27
C ILE A 344 12.30 -24.48 27.27
N LYS A 345 13.44 -24.21 27.92
CA LYS A 345 13.83 -24.95 29.11
C LYS A 345 12.70 -24.78 30.11
N ARG A 346 12.10 -25.89 30.54
CA ARG A 346 11.07 -25.89 31.59
C ARG A 346 11.64 -25.06 32.75
N PRO A 347 10.97 -23.97 33.18
CA PRO A 347 11.52 -23.10 34.19
C PRO A 347 11.81 -23.94 35.43
N GLN A 348 13.07 -23.94 35.89
CA GLN A 348 13.43 -24.60 37.13
C GLN A 348 12.56 -24.01 38.24
N PHE A 349 11.97 -24.89 39.07
CA PHE A 349 11.15 -24.45 40.17
C PHE A 349 11.97 -23.57 41.11
N GLN A 350 11.64 -22.28 41.11
CA GLN A 350 12.15 -21.34 42.10
C GLN A 350 11.05 -21.12 43.12
N ARG A 351 11.35 -21.41 44.39
CA ARG A 351 10.45 -21.09 45.49
C ARG A 351 10.14 -19.59 45.44
N PRO A 352 8.86 -19.19 45.50
CA PRO A 352 8.50 -17.77 45.56
C PRO A 352 9.25 -17.07 46.69
N ARG A 353 9.87 -15.93 46.39
CA ARG A 353 10.49 -15.03 47.38
C ARG A 353 9.72 -13.72 47.41
N GLY A 354 9.72 -13.05 48.55
CA GLY A 354 9.07 -11.74 48.71
C GLY A 354 7.60 -11.84 49.10
N VAL A 355 6.78 -10.87 48.66
CA VAL A 355 5.37 -10.77 49.05
C VAL A 355 4.50 -11.58 48.08
N VAL A 356 3.69 -12.49 48.63
CA VAL A 356 2.82 -13.40 47.88
C VAL A 356 1.37 -13.14 48.25
N PHE A 357 0.50 -13.01 47.24
CA PHE A 357 -0.94 -12.92 47.42
C PHE A 357 -1.58 -14.30 47.24
N LEU A 358 -2.35 -14.74 48.24
CA LEU A 358 -3.20 -15.93 48.14
C LEU A 358 -4.61 -15.51 47.77
N ASP A 359 -5.14 -16.03 46.67
CA ASP A 359 -6.53 -15.82 46.31
C ASP A 359 -7.47 -16.45 47.35
N LYS A 360 -8.56 -15.74 47.66
CA LYS A 360 -9.59 -16.19 48.60
C LYS A 360 -10.36 -17.42 48.08
N PHE A 361 -10.34 -17.66 46.77
CA PHE A 361 -11.01 -18.79 46.13
C PHE A 361 -10.19 -20.09 46.13
N ILE A 362 -8.97 -20.09 46.71
CA ILE A 362 -8.20 -21.32 46.89
C ILE A 362 -8.97 -22.27 47.82
N SER A 363 -9.05 -23.55 47.45
CA SER A 363 -9.75 -24.55 48.24
C SER A 363 -9.19 -24.65 49.66
N ARG A 364 -10.07 -24.92 50.65
CA ARG A 364 -9.62 -25.12 52.04
C ARG A 364 -8.61 -26.27 52.18
N GLN A 365 -8.67 -27.26 51.31
CA GLN A 365 -7.74 -28.40 51.27
C GLN A 365 -6.34 -27.99 50.78
N ASP A 366 -6.26 -27.03 49.85
CA ASP A 366 -4.98 -26.58 49.28
C ASP A 366 -4.26 -25.53 50.15
N LEU A 367 -4.99 -24.76 50.96
CA LEU A 367 -4.44 -23.68 51.78
C LEU A 367 -3.27 -24.11 52.69
N PRO A 368 -3.36 -25.21 53.46
CA PRO A 368 -2.23 -25.66 54.29
C PRO A 368 -0.99 -26.01 53.47
N ALA A 369 -1.17 -26.65 52.31
CA ALA A 369 -0.06 -27.02 51.44
C ALA A 369 0.60 -25.79 50.80
N CYS A 370 -0.19 -24.81 50.37
CA CYS A 370 0.33 -23.52 49.90
C CYS A 370 1.11 -22.79 50.99
N ARG A 371 0.58 -22.72 52.23
CA ARG A 371 1.27 -22.06 53.36
C ARG A 371 2.60 -22.74 53.71
N ARG A 372 2.63 -24.09 53.73
CA ARG A 372 3.88 -24.86 53.94
C ARG A 372 4.89 -24.66 52.82
N ALA A 373 4.45 -24.57 51.57
CA ALA A 373 5.36 -24.31 50.45
C ALA A 373 5.98 -22.89 50.52
N LEU A 374 5.29 -21.94 51.15
CA LEU A 374 5.70 -20.54 51.29
C LEU A 374 6.56 -20.26 52.53
N SER A 375 6.56 -21.13 53.56
CA SER A 375 7.24 -20.90 54.83
C SER A 375 8.77 -20.77 54.72
N ALA A 376 9.35 -21.10 53.56
CA ALA A 376 10.78 -20.99 53.27
C ALA A 376 11.21 -19.64 52.64
N GLY A 377 10.56 -18.52 52.99
CA GLY A 377 11.02 -17.16 52.62
C GLY A 377 10.02 -16.26 51.87
N ALA A 378 8.76 -16.66 51.76
CA ALA A 378 7.69 -15.80 51.26
C ALA A 378 6.84 -15.21 52.39
N ARG A 379 6.45 -13.94 52.24
CA ARG A 379 5.51 -13.26 53.15
C ARG A 379 4.13 -13.23 52.50
N VAL A 380 3.19 -13.96 53.07
CA VAL A 380 1.79 -13.92 52.62
C VAL A 380 1.19 -12.56 52.97
N SER A 381 0.56 -11.90 52.01
CA SER A 381 -0.14 -10.63 52.23
C SER A 381 -1.51 -10.64 51.56
N SER A 382 -2.50 -10.09 52.25
CA SER A 382 -3.81 -9.77 51.67
C SER A 382 -3.75 -8.59 50.68
N ASN A 383 -2.67 -7.80 50.70
CA ASN A 383 -2.52 -6.63 49.85
C ASN A 383 -1.91 -6.99 48.48
N ARG A 384 -2.79 -7.12 47.47
CA ARG A 384 -2.43 -7.37 46.06
C ARG A 384 -1.40 -6.38 45.52
N ALA A 385 -1.45 -5.12 45.93
CA ALA A 385 -0.59 -4.07 45.39
C ALA A 385 0.89 -4.22 45.79
N ARG A 386 1.20 -5.03 46.81
CA ARG A 386 2.57 -5.33 47.24
C ARG A 386 3.08 -6.67 46.72
N ALA A 387 2.19 -7.53 46.23
CA ALA A 387 2.55 -8.86 45.78
C ALA A 387 3.30 -8.84 44.44
N GLY A 388 4.40 -9.61 44.38
CA GLY A 388 5.10 -9.93 43.14
C GLY A 388 4.72 -11.31 42.58
N VAL A 389 4.11 -12.14 43.43
CA VAL A 389 3.64 -13.48 43.09
C VAL A 389 2.19 -13.65 43.56
N PHE A 390 1.37 -14.23 42.70
CA PHE A 390 -0.05 -14.49 42.92
C PHE A 390 -0.31 -15.98 42.84
N ILE A 391 -0.99 -16.53 43.84
CA ILE A 391 -1.46 -17.91 43.81
C ILE A 391 -2.96 -17.84 43.68
N VAL A 392 -3.50 -18.42 42.62
CA VAL A 392 -4.91 -18.33 42.22
C VAL A 392 -5.47 -19.72 42.05
N ALA A 393 -6.77 -19.90 42.31
CA ALA A 393 -7.41 -21.21 42.16
C ALA A 393 -7.36 -21.72 40.71
N ASP A 394 -7.60 -20.81 39.75
CA ASP A 394 -7.50 -21.08 38.32
C ASP A 394 -6.65 -19.99 37.64
N ILE A 395 -5.59 -20.43 36.97
CA ILE A 395 -4.66 -19.54 36.25
C ILE A 395 -5.27 -18.97 34.97
N ALA A 396 -6.28 -19.64 34.39
CA ALA A 396 -7.03 -19.12 33.26
C ALA A 396 -7.94 -17.97 33.70
N SER A 397 -8.36 -17.94 34.96
CA SER A 397 -9.24 -16.92 35.54
C SER A 397 -8.75 -16.35 36.89
N PRO A 398 -7.59 -15.66 36.94
CA PRO A 398 -6.98 -15.16 38.18
C PRO A 398 -7.73 -13.96 38.81
N GLY A 399 -8.88 -13.58 38.27
CA GLY A 399 -9.61 -12.37 38.65
C GLY A 399 -9.09 -11.09 37.97
N GLN A 400 -9.99 -10.16 37.67
CA GLN A 400 -9.69 -8.95 36.90
C GLN A 400 -8.58 -8.09 37.54
N ARG A 401 -8.63 -7.90 38.86
CA ARG A 401 -7.64 -7.07 39.59
C ARG A 401 -6.23 -7.66 39.55
N VAL A 402 -6.09 -8.98 39.65
CA VAL A 402 -4.80 -9.67 39.54
C VAL A 402 -4.27 -9.58 38.12
N ARG A 403 -5.13 -9.76 37.09
CA ARG A 403 -4.74 -9.56 35.68
C ARG A 403 -4.18 -8.16 35.44
N TRP A 404 -4.85 -7.12 35.95
CA TRP A 404 -4.38 -5.74 35.82
C TRP A 404 -3.03 -5.52 36.48
N HIS A 405 -2.86 -5.98 37.71
CA HIS A 405 -1.59 -5.82 38.43
C HIS A 405 -0.44 -6.54 37.71
N LEU A 406 -0.65 -7.78 37.29
CA LEU A 406 0.32 -8.58 36.54
C LEU A 406 0.65 -7.95 35.18
N ALA A 407 -0.34 -7.48 34.43
CA ALA A 407 -0.13 -6.84 33.14
C ALA A 407 0.68 -5.54 33.28
N ILE A 408 0.34 -4.70 34.25
CA ILE A 408 0.98 -3.39 34.43
C ILE A 408 2.38 -3.55 35.04
N ARG A 409 2.49 -4.23 36.18
CA ARG A 409 3.72 -4.29 37.00
C ARG A 409 4.56 -5.54 36.77
N GLY A 410 4.08 -6.48 35.97
CA GLY A 410 4.70 -7.78 35.84
C GLY A 410 4.49 -8.63 37.10
N GLY A 411 5.06 -9.82 37.10
CA GLY A 411 5.00 -10.73 38.24
C GLY A 411 4.82 -12.18 37.79
N ALA A 412 4.58 -13.06 38.74
CA ALA A 412 4.23 -14.44 38.47
C ALA A 412 2.84 -14.77 39.02
N VAL A 413 2.09 -15.58 38.28
CA VAL A 413 0.86 -16.21 38.75
C VAL A 413 1.01 -17.71 38.61
N MET A 414 0.56 -18.44 39.62
CA MET A 414 0.65 -19.90 39.68
C MET A 414 -0.59 -20.50 40.33
N ASP A 415 -0.88 -21.74 39.98
CA ASP A 415 -1.91 -22.53 40.67
C ASP A 415 -1.34 -23.27 41.89
N PRO A 416 -2.20 -23.79 42.80
CA PRO A 416 -1.73 -24.59 43.93
C PRO A 416 -0.99 -25.87 43.52
N ALA A 417 -1.34 -26.49 42.39
CA ALA A 417 -0.70 -27.72 41.92
C ALA A 417 0.78 -27.51 41.58
N TRP A 418 1.15 -26.34 41.05
CA TRP A 418 2.52 -25.91 40.81
C TRP A 418 3.36 -25.87 42.08
N LEU A 419 2.80 -25.35 43.17
CA LEU A 419 3.49 -25.29 44.46
C LEU A 419 3.61 -26.66 45.11
N LYS A 420 2.51 -27.43 45.14
CA LYS A 420 2.47 -28.77 45.74
C LYS A 420 3.48 -29.72 45.10
N SER A 421 3.58 -29.67 43.77
CA SER A 421 4.46 -30.53 42.99
C SER A 421 5.90 -30.01 42.88
N GLN A 422 6.22 -28.87 43.51
CA GLN A 422 7.51 -28.19 43.34
C GLN A 422 7.87 -27.98 41.86
N GLY A 423 6.90 -27.53 41.06
CA GLY A 423 7.03 -27.25 39.64
C GLY A 423 7.03 -28.45 38.70
N ARG A 424 6.79 -29.67 39.23
CA ARG A 424 6.67 -30.89 38.40
C ARG A 424 5.31 -31.03 37.72
N GLY A 425 4.27 -30.37 38.23
CA GLY A 425 2.90 -30.33 37.68
C GLY A 425 2.24 -28.97 37.93
N GLY A 426 1.09 -28.69 37.30
CA GLY A 426 0.43 -27.37 37.36
C GLY A 426 1.09 -26.32 36.45
N PHE A 427 0.67 -25.07 36.60
CA PHE A 427 1.08 -23.96 35.73
C PHE A 427 1.67 -22.78 36.51
N MET A 428 2.69 -22.15 35.92
CA MET A 428 3.18 -20.83 36.29
C MET A 428 3.27 -19.95 35.04
N LEU A 429 2.66 -18.77 35.10
CA LEU A 429 2.78 -17.73 34.07
C LEU A 429 3.55 -16.54 34.63
N LYS A 430 4.56 -16.07 33.89
CA LYS A 430 5.33 -14.88 34.23
C LYS A 430 4.96 -13.73 33.29
N TYR A 431 4.45 -12.65 33.86
CA TYR A 431 4.10 -11.44 33.13
C TYR A 431 5.29 -10.49 33.08
N LYS A 432 5.56 -9.94 31.88
CA LYS A 432 6.46 -8.81 31.72
C LYS A 432 5.71 -7.54 32.04
N ALA A 433 6.31 -6.67 32.85
CA ALA A 433 5.70 -5.42 33.25
C ALA A 433 5.50 -4.51 32.03
N ALA A 434 4.26 -4.09 31.77
CA ALA A 434 4.00 -3.13 30.71
C ALA A 434 4.73 -1.80 30.96
N THR A 435 5.02 -1.46 32.23
CA THR A 435 5.83 -0.30 32.64
C THR A 435 7.27 -0.33 32.12
N GLN A 436 7.81 -1.47 31.68
CA GLN A 436 9.15 -1.53 31.07
C GLN A 436 9.20 -1.03 29.61
N VAL A 437 8.02 -0.87 28.98
CA VAL A 437 7.88 -0.31 27.64
C VAL A 437 7.50 1.16 27.76
N PRO A 438 8.22 2.09 27.10
CA PRO A 438 7.88 3.52 27.19
C PRO A 438 6.49 3.81 26.64
N ARG A 439 5.60 4.36 27.48
CA ARG A 439 4.22 4.73 27.10
C ARG A 439 3.83 6.04 27.73
N LYS A 440 3.07 6.84 27.00
CA LYS A 440 2.34 7.98 27.54
C LYS A 440 0.91 7.55 27.79
N VAL A 441 0.41 7.74 29.00
CA VAL A 441 -0.96 7.36 29.38
C VAL A 441 -1.67 8.62 29.81
N TRP A 442 -2.84 8.88 29.26
CA TRP A 442 -3.76 9.92 29.71
C TRP A 442 -5.07 9.27 30.14
N VAL A 443 -5.69 9.81 31.18
CA VAL A 443 -6.89 9.27 31.80
C VAL A 443 -7.86 10.43 31.97
N SER A 444 -9.10 10.30 31.48
CA SER A 444 -10.11 11.35 31.70
C SER A 444 -10.50 11.44 33.17
N ALA A 445 -10.95 12.63 33.59
CA ALA A 445 -11.42 12.85 34.96
C ALA A 445 -12.59 11.89 35.31
N ALA A 446 -13.56 11.76 34.41
CA ALA A 446 -14.69 10.85 34.57
C ALA A 446 -14.26 9.38 34.70
N TRP A 447 -13.23 8.94 33.96
CA TRP A 447 -12.70 7.59 34.11
C TRP A 447 -11.98 7.40 35.44
N ALA A 448 -11.17 8.38 35.84
CA ALA A 448 -10.45 8.34 37.11
C ALA A 448 -11.41 8.27 38.30
N GLU A 449 -12.50 9.05 38.28
CA GLU A 449 -13.55 9.04 39.30
C GLU A 449 -14.30 7.70 39.34
N ARG A 450 -14.75 7.20 38.18
CA ARG A 450 -15.48 5.92 38.09
C ARG A 450 -14.63 4.70 38.47
N HIS A 451 -13.32 4.79 38.28
CA HIS A 451 -12.38 3.68 38.46
C HIS A 451 -11.22 4.05 39.37
N GLU A 452 -11.51 4.70 40.49
CA GLU A 452 -10.53 5.21 41.47
C GLU A 452 -9.43 4.20 41.83
N GLU A 453 -9.80 2.95 42.15
CA GLU A 453 -8.82 1.92 42.48
C GLU A 453 -7.86 1.61 41.31
N LEU A 454 -8.36 1.54 40.07
CA LEU A 454 -7.52 1.29 38.90
C LEU A 454 -6.64 2.50 38.58
N PHE A 455 -7.16 3.71 38.77
CA PHE A 455 -6.39 4.93 38.64
C PHE A 455 -5.23 4.95 39.65
N HIS A 456 -5.45 4.55 40.91
CA HIS A 456 -4.38 4.39 41.89
C HIS A 456 -3.36 3.29 41.53
N ILE A 457 -3.79 2.20 40.89
CA ILE A 457 -2.86 1.17 40.39
C ILE A 457 -1.98 1.76 39.28
N LEU A 458 -2.58 2.50 38.33
CA LEU A 458 -1.86 3.16 37.24
C LEU A 458 -0.89 4.22 37.76
N GLY A 459 -1.33 5.09 38.67
CA GLY A 459 -0.50 6.13 39.27
C GLY A 459 0.71 5.53 40.00
N ARG A 460 0.51 4.53 40.85
CA ARG A 460 1.62 3.83 41.53
C ARG A 460 2.55 3.10 40.57
N ALA A 461 2.01 2.52 39.50
CA ALA A 461 2.82 1.84 38.50
C ALA A 461 3.66 2.82 37.67
N ALA A 462 3.09 3.96 37.28
CA ALA A 462 3.80 5.03 36.60
C ALA A 462 4.91 5.61 37.49
N ALA A 463 4.64 5.82 38.79
CA ALA A 463 5.58 6.33 39.77
C ALA A 463 6.62 5.29 40.27
N ALA A 464 6.48 4.01 39.91
CA ALA A 464 7.40 2.98 40.39
C ALA A 464 8.81 3.17 39.83
N ARG A 465 9.84 2.92 40.65
CA ARG A 465 11.25 2.99 40.23
C ARG A 465 11.50 2.08 39.02
N GLY A 466 12.03 2.64 37.94
CA GLY A 466 12.30 1.94 36.68
C GLY A 466 11.10 1.83 35.73
N SER A 467 9.94 2.39 36.09
CA SER A 467 8.84 2.58 35.15
C SER A 467 9.27 3.54 34.03
N LYS A 468 8.91 3.19 32.79
CA LYS A 468 9.05 4.04 31.60
C LYS A 468 7.71 4.67 31.18
N TRP A 469 6.68 4.52 32.01
CA TRP A 469 5.39 5.14 31.78
C TRP A 469 5.40 6.58 32.28
N SER A 470 4.79 7.48 31.51
CA SER A 470 4.48 8.83 31.95
C SER A 470 2.96 9.01 31.94
N LEU A 471 2.39 9.25 33.11
CA LEU A 471 0.99 9.65 33.25
C LEU A 471 0.90 11.14 32.92
N LEU A 472 0.15 11.49 31.87
CA LEU A 472 0.00 12.85 31.40
C LEU A 472 -1.05 13.57 32.25
N GLN A 473 -0.65 14.62 32.95
CA GLN A 473 -1.55 15.54 33.64
C GLN A 473 -1.92 16.67 32.70
N MET A 474 -2.80 16.37 31.75
CA MET A 474 -3.32 17.34 30.78
C MET A 474 -4.85 17.38 30.90
N SER A 475 -5.46 18.52 30.65
CA SER A 475 -6.90 18.62 30.46
C SER A 475 -7.32 17.95 29.15
N GLU A 476 -8.63 17.68 29.02
CA GLU A 476 -9.19 17.11 27.79
C GLU A 476 -9.02 18.05 26.58
N ALA A 477 -9.12 19.37 26.80
CA ALA A 477 -8.89 20.38 25.77
C ALA A 477 -7.43 20.36 25.23
N GLU A 478 -6.47 19.97 26.06
CA GLU A 478 -5.04 19.92 25.69
C GLU A 478 -4.64 18.60 25.05
N ILE A 479 -5.27 17.48 25.42
CA ILE A 479 -4.89 16.16 24.91
C ILE A 479 -5.30 15.98 23.44
N LEU A 480 -6.43 16.54 23.02
CA LEU A 480 -6.93 16.43 21.65
C LEU A 480 -5.96 17.03 20.62
N PRO A 481 -5.47 18.29 20.76
CA PRO A 481 -4.40 18.82 19.93
C PRO A 481 -3.11 18.00 19.99
N ALA A 482 -2.75 17.47 21.17
CA ALA A 482 -1.53 16.68 21.33
C ALA A 482 -1.59 15.35 20.56
N ILE A 483 -2.77 14.74 20.46
CA ILE A 483 -3.01 13.54 19.63
C ILE A 483 -2.95 13.90 18.14
N ALA A 484 -3.52 15.03 17.74
CA ALA A 484 -3.57 15.48 16.35
C ALA A 484 -2.19 15.87 15.79
N ARG A 485 -1.29 16.43 16.62
CA ARG A 485 0.07 16.86 16.24
C ARG A 485 1.07 15.72 16.01
N ARG A 486 0.60 14.49 15.72
CA ARG A 486 1.40 13.25 15.75
C ARG A 486 2.65 13.27 14.85
N ASN A 487 3.75 13.76 15.40
CA ASN A 487 5.12 13.50 14.94
C ASN A 487 5.66 12.26 15.68
N ASN A 488 5.20 11.10 15.23
CA ASN A 488 5.86 9.79 15.16
C ASN A 488 6.66 9.18 16.35
N THR A 489 6.71 9.76 17.55
CA THR A 489 7.66 9.24 18.55
C THR A 489 7.07 8.18 19.50
N ARG A 490 5.84 8.32 20.04
CA ARG A 490 5.17 7.27 20.85
C ARG A 490 3.64 7.42 20.86
N PRO A 491 2.86 6.33 20.76
CA PRO A 491 1.41 6.41 20.91
C PRO A 491 1.04 6.84 22.35
N ILE A 492 0.12 7.79 22.45
CA ILE A 492 -0.57 8.13 23.70
C ILE A 492 -1.73 7.13 23.86
N HIS A 493 -1.78 6.46 25.01
CA HIS A 493 -2.89 5.61 25.41
C HIS A 493 -3.90 6.42 26.21
N ILE A 494 -5.16 6.37 25.81
CA ILE A 494 -6.23 7.18 26.37
C ILE A 494 -7.20 6.23 27.05
N LEU A 495 -7.50 6.47 28.32
CA LEU A 495 -8.54 5.76 29.07
C LEU A 495 -9.72 6.71 29.25
N LEU A 496 -10.85 6.35 28.62
CA LEU A 496 -12.10 7.11 28.57
C LEU A 496 -13.23 6.24 29.14
N THR A 497 -14.25 6.85 29.74
CA THR A 497 -15.51 6.13 29.95
C THR A 497 -16.27 6.01 28.62
N PRO A 498 -17.19 5.04 28.47
CA PRO A 498 -17.96 4.92 27.23
C PRO A 498 -18.76 6.17 26.86
N GLY A 499 -19.11 7.03 27.83
CA GLY A 499 -19.80 8.30 27.58
C GLY A 499 -18.91 9.44 27.11
N ASP A 500 -17.58 9.30 27.24
CA ASP A 500 -16.59 10.30 26.82
C ASP A 500 -15.97 9.99 25.44
N LYS A 501 -16.43 8.92 24.77
CA LYS A 501 -15.96 8.52 23.44
C LYS A 501 -16.69 9.30 22.35
#